data_AF-A0A2H0XDY8-F1
#
_entry.id   AF-A0A2H0XDY8-F1
#
_cell.length_a   1.000
_cell.length_b   1.000
_cell.length_c   1.000
_cell.angle_alpha   90.00
_cell.angle_beta   90.00
_cell.angle_gamma   90.00
#
_symmetry.space_group_name_H-M   'P 1'
#
loop_
_entity.id
_entity.type
_entity.pdbx_description
1 polymer ?
#
loop_
_entity_poly.entity_id
_entity_poly.type
_entity_poly.pdbx_seq_one_letter_code
_entity_poly.pdbx_strand_id
1 'polypeptide(L)'
;MKLLATITNPALPSGSSVQTAVGFATYVSIALKTMYIIGGIAMTILFVYGGLEYITSAGDDKGLTKAKKIMTDAVVGIIILASSIPIAKILESVFGLNIFGVISFPSF
;
A
#
# COMPACT_ATOMS: atom_id res chain seq x y z
N MET A 1 49.40 -17.04 2.31
CA MET A 1 48.27 -17.85 1.78
C MET A 1 47.34 -18.19 2.94
N LYS A 2 46.02 -17.99 2.73
CA LYS A 2 44.88 -18.28 3.63
C LYS A 2 44.76 -17.46 4.92
N LEU A 3 44.01 -16.36 4.85
CA LEU A 3 43.43 -15.71 6.04
C LEU A 3 42.02 -15.12 5.79
N LEU A 4 41.20 -15.76 4.94
CA LEU A 4 39.84 -15.30 4.62
C LEU A 4 38.83 -16.45 4.51
N ALA A 5 38.93 -17.46 5.36
CA ALA A 5 37.82 -18.40 5.50
C ALA A 5 36.73 -17.75 6.38
N THR A 6 35.93 -16.87 5.77
CA THR A 6 34.57 -16.66 6.26
C THR A 6 33.95 -18.05 6.27
N ILE A 7 33.59 -18.55 7.46
CA ILE A 7 32.75 -19.73 7.58
C ILE A 7 31.38 -19.28 7.07
N THR A 8 31.20 -19.33 5.76
CA THR A 8 29.89 -19.17 5.13
C THR A 8 29.23 -20.52 5.21
N ASN A 9 28.26 -20.64 6.10
CA ASN A 9 27.38 -21.79 6.16
C ASN A 9 26.54 -21.82 4.87
N PRO A 10 26.71 -22.81 3.97
CA PRO A 10 26.01 -22.85 2.68
C PRO A 10 24.50 -23.09 2.82
N ALA A 11 24.00 -23.39 4.02
CA ALA A 11 22.57 -23.46 4.31
C ALA A 11 21.89 -22.09 4.44
N LEU A 12 22.67 -21.00 4.40
CA LEU A 12 22.17 -19.63 4.45
C LEU A 12 22.60 -18.92 3.15
N PRO A 13 21.65 -18.53 2.28
CA PRO A 13 21.99 -17.67 1.16
C PRO A 13 22.64 -16.39 1.69
N SER A 14 23.88 -16.16 1.28
CA SER A 14 24.65 -14.95 1.55
C SER A 14 23.85 -13.75 1.02
N GLY A 15 23.15 -13.08 1.93
CA GLY A 15 22.15 -12.06 1.64
C GLY A 15 21.05 -11.94 2.70
N SER A 16 20.91 -12.91 3.61
CA SER A 16 19.94 -12.83 4.71
C SER A 16 20.55 -12.18 5.96
N SER A 17 20.71 -10.86 5.94
CA SER A 17 20.79 -10.10 7.19
C SER A 17 19.45 -10.24 7.94
N VAL A 18 19.46 -11.03 9.01
CA VAL A 18 18.46 -11.05 10.10
C VAL A 18 17.04 -11.53 9.68
N GLN A 19 16.88 -12.84 9.55
CA GLN A 19 15.63 -13.51 9.18
C GLN A 19 14.46 -13.32 10.19
N THR A 20 14.71 -12.84 11.42
CA THR A 20 13.63 -12.55 12.40
C THR A 20 13.00 -11.17 12.18
N ALA A 21 13.77 -10.17 11.75
CA ALA A 21 13.24 -8.83 11.42
C ALA A 21 12.55 -8.83 10.04
N VAL A 22 13.05 -9.64 9.10
CA VAL A 22 12.44 -9.84 7.77
C VAL A 22 11.07 -10.51 7.88
N GLY A 23 10.85 -11.42 8.83
CA GLY A 23 9.56 -12.08 9.03
C GLY A 23 8.43 -11.09 9.39
N PHE A 24 8.60 -10.34 10.48
CA PHE A 24 7.62 -9.33 10.89
C PHE A 24 7.42 -8.26 9.82
N ALA A 25 8.52 -7.77 9.21
CA ALA A 25 8.44 -6.82 8.12
C ALA A 25 7.65 -7.37 6.92
N THR A 26 7.83 -8.65 6.56
CA THR A 26 7.11 -9.30 5.45
C THR A 26 5.61 -9.41 5.72
N TYR A 27 5.20 -9.79 6.94
CA TYR A 27 3.79 -9.84 7.29
C TYR A 27 3.15 -8.44 7.26
N VAL A 28 3.87 -7.42 7.75
CA VAL A 28 3.41 -6.02 7.70
C VAL A 28 3.33 -5.52 6.25
N SER A 29 4.31 -5.83 5.40
CA SER A 29 4.29 -5.52 3.96
C SER A 29 3.07 -6.11 3.27
N ILE A 30 2.78 -7.39 3.50
CA ILE A 30 1.64 -8.10 2.91
C ILE A 30 0.33 -7.50 3.41
N ALA A 31 0.22 -7.21 4.71
CA ALA A 31 -0.96 -6.59 5.29
C ALA A 31 -1.22 -5.20 4.68
N LEU A 32 -0.18 -4.37 4.55
CA LEU A 32 -0.28 -3.06 3.92
C LEU A 32 -0.69 -3.17 2.44
N LYS A 33 -0.06 -4.07 1.65
CA LYS A 33 -0.43 -4.30 0.25
C LYS A 33 -1.91 -4.68 0.10
N THR A 34 -2.38 -5.60 0.94
CA THR A 34 -3.79 -6.00 0.99
C THR A 34 -4.69 -4.81 1.32
N MET A 35 -4.33 -3.99 2.30
CA MET A 35 -5.07 -2.77 2.66
C MET A 35 -5.13 -1.77 1.50
N TYR A 36 -4.04 -1.59 0.76
CA TYR A 36 -4.01 -0.70 -0.40
C TYR A 36 -4.93 -1.17 -1.54
N ILE A 37 -4.91 -2.47 -1.85
CA ILE A 37 -5.76 -3.06 -2.88
C ILE A 37 -7.24 -2.91 -2.48
N ILE A 38 -7.57 -3.26 -1.24
CA ILE A 38 -8.93 -3.13 -0.71
C ILE A 38 -9.36 -1.66 -0.69
N GLY A 39 -8.49 -0.76 -0.24
CA GLY A 39 -8.75 0.68 -0.17
C GLY A 39 -9.00 1.28 -1.56
N GLY A 40 -8.19 0.92 -2.56
CA GLY A 40 -8.37 1.37 -3.94
C GLY A 40 -9.69 0.90 -4.56
N ILE A 41 -10.06 -0.37 -4.33
CA ILE A 41 -11.34 -0.92 -4.79
C ILE A 41 -12.51 -0.22 -4.08
N ALA A 42 -12.45 -0.07 -2.76
CA ALA A 42 -13.50 0.57 -1.97
C ALA A 42 -13.74 2.02 -2.40
N MET A 43 -12.68 2.80 -2.61
CA MET A 43 -12.80 4.20 -3.06
C MET A 43 -13.36 4.30 -4.48
N THR A 44 -13.03 3.36 -5.37
CA THR A 44 -13.63 3.31 -6.71
C THR A 44 -15.14 3.06 -6.63
N ILE A 45 -15.58 2.13 -5.77
CA ILE A 45 -17.00 1.84 -5.57
C ILE A 45 -17.73 3.06 -4.99
N LEU A 46 -17.17 3.70 -3.96
CA LEU A 46 -17.73 4.89 -3.34
C LEU A 46 -17.83 6.06 -4.32
N PHE A 47 -16.84 6.22 -5.20
CA PHE A 47 -16.86 7.25 -6.23
C PHE A 47 -17.99 7.03 -7.24
N VAL A 48 -18.16 5.80 -7.73
CA VAL A 48 -19.27 5.44 -8.64
C VAL A 48 -20.62 5.60 -7.94
N TYR A 49 -20.75 5.13 -6.71
CA TYR A 49 -21.98 5.26 -5.92
C TYR A 49 -22.34 6.74 -5.67
N GLY A 50 -21.36 7.57 -5.31
CA GLY A 50 -21.56 9.02 -5.15
C GLY A 50 -22.01 9.71 -6.44
N GLY A 51 -21.48 9.28 -7.60
CA GLY A 51 -21.92 9.76 -8.91
C GLY A 51 -23.34 9.34 -9.28
N LEU A 52 -23.73 8.09 -8.98
CA LEU A 52 -25.11 7.60 -9.18
C LEU A 52 -26.11 8.33 -8.27
N GLU A 53 -25.75 8.56 -7.01
CA GLU A 53 -26.60 9.29 -6.07
C GLU A 53 -26.69 10.79 -6.46
N TYR A 54 -25.65 11.36 -7.07
CA TYR A 54 -25.68 12.73 -7.61
C TYR A 54 -26.71 12.88 -8.75
N ILE A 55 -26.75 11.91 -9.68
CA ILE A 55 -27.70 11.92 -10.82
C ILE A 55 -29.12 11.65 -10.33
N THR A 56 -29.30 10.73 -9.37
CA THR A 56 -30.62 10.34 -8.87
C THR A 56 -31.24 11.42 -7.97
N SER A 57 -30.43 12.25 -7.32
CA SER A 57 -30.89 13.31 -6.41
C SER A 57 -31.21 14.64 -7.12
N ALA A 58 -31.39 14.64 -8.44
CA ALA A 58 -31.59 15.85 -9.27
C ALA A 58 -32.86 16.69 -8.97
N GLY A 59 -33.54 16.47 -7.84
CA GLY A 59 -34.67 17.27 -7.36
C GLY A 59 -34.77 17.42 -5.83
N ASP A 60 -33.81 16.91 -5.05
CA ASP A 60 -33.76 17.05 -3.59
C ASP A 60 -32.39 17.58 -3.15
N ASP A 61 -32.36 18.79 -2.57
CA ASP A 61 -31.14 19.46 -2.10
C ASP A 61 -30.37 18.63 -1.05
N LYS A 62 -31.09 17.81 -0.25
CA LYS A 62 -30.45 16.94 0.74
C LYS A 62 -29.69 15.80 0.07
N GLY A 63 -30.30 15.12 -0.90
CA GLY A 63 -29.64 14.10 -1.71
C GLY A 63 -28.43 14.65 -2.47
N LEU A 64 -28.55 15.85 -3.04
CA LEU A 64 -27.45 16.51 -3.75
C LEU A 64 -26.25 16.83 -2.83
N THR A 65 -26.54 17.33 -1.63
CA THR A 65 -25.51 17.63 -0.62
C THR A 65 -24.81 16.34 -0.15
N LYS A 66 -25.57 15.27 0.06
CA LYS A 66 -25.04 13.96 0.46
C LYS A 66 -24.15 13.36 -0.63
N ALA A 67 -24.58 13.41 -1.90
CA ALA A 67 -23.80 12.94 -3.03
C ALA A 67 -22.47 13.70 -3.17
N LYS A 68 -22.49 15.03 -3.06
CA LYS A 68 -21.27 15.86 -3.07
C LYS A 68 -20.32 15.47 -1.93
N LYS A 69 -20.83 15.19 -0.73
CA LYS A 69 -20.04 14.73 0.40
C LYS A 69 -19.35 13.39 0.10
N ILE A 70 -20.11 12.41 -0.40
CA ILE A 70 -19.58 11.08 -0.76
C ILE A 70 -18.48 11.20 -1.83
N MET A 71 -18.72 12.02 -2.87
CA MET A 71 -17.71 12.25 -3.91
C MET A 71 -16.45 12.91 -3.36
N THR A 72 -16.60 13.89 -2.46
CA THR A 72 -15.45 14.57 -1.82
C THR A 72 -14.66 13.59 -0.96
N ASP A 73 -15.33 12.78 -0.14
CA ASP A 73 -14.69 11.77 0.70
C ASP A 73 -13.97 10.71 -0.14
N ALA A 74 -14.55 10.30 -1.27
CA ALA A 74 -13.91 9.37 -2.22
C ALA A 74 -12.65 9.97 -2.85
N VAL A 75 -12.68 11.23 -3.28
CA VAL A 75 -11.52 11.93 -3.84
C VAL A 75 -10.41 12.10 -2.80
N VAL A 76 -10.76 12.51 -1.58
CA VAL A 76 -9.80 12.63 -0.47
C VAL A 76 -9.16 11.28 -0.17
N GLY A 77 -9.94 10.21 -0.16
CA GLY A 77 -9.42 8.85 -0.01
C GLY A 77 -8.36 8.48 -1.05
N ILE A 78 -8.64 8.76 -2.33
CA ILE A 78 -7.70 8.48 -3.43
C ILE A 78 -6.41 9.28 -3.26
N ILE A 79 -6.51 10.55 -2.87
CA ILE A 79 -5.35 11.42 -2.62
C ILE A 79 -4.48 10.88 -1.47
N ILE A 80 -5.11 10.38 -0.40
CA ILE A 80 -4.40 9.77 0.73
C ILE A 80 -3.65 8.52 0.26
N LEU A 81 -4.29 7.63 -0.51
CA LEU A 81 -3.62 6.45 -1.06
C LEU A 81 -2.46 6.82 -1.97
N ALA A 82 -2.64 7.79 -2.87
CA ALA A 82 -1.59 8.26 -3.76
C ALA A 82 -0.39 8.86 -3.00
N SER A 83 -0.67 9.60 -1.92
CA SER A 83 0.35 10.22 -1.06
C SER A 83 1.07 9.21 -0.17
N SER A 84 0.47 8.06 0.11
CA SER A 84 1.04 7.05 0.99
C SER A 84 2.17 6.25 0.32
N ILE A 85 2.23 6.20 -1.01
CA ILE A 85 3.33 5.56 -1.79
C ILE A 85 4.70 6.22 -1.53
N PRO A 86 4.89 7.54 -1.70
CA PRO A 86 6.19 8.18 -1.43
C PRO A 86 6.57 8.13 0.06
N ILE A 87 5.59 8.22 0.96
CA ILE A 87 5.82 8.09 2.40
C ILE A 87 6.37 6.71 2.72
N ALA A 88 5.77 5.66 2.15
CA ALA A 88 6.25 4.30 2.33
C ALA A 88 7.69 4.14 1.82
N LYS A 89 8.03 4.69 0.64
CA LYS A 89 9.40 4.67 0.08
C LYS A 89 10.45 5.33 0.99
N ILE A 90 10.09 6.43 1.66
CA ILE A 90 10.99 7.10 2.61
C ILE A 90 11.23 6.20 3.83
N LEU A 91 10.18 5.53 4.32
CA LEU A 91 10.32 4.55 5.41
C LEU A 91 11.24 3.38 5.02
N GLU A 92 11.19 2.90 3.78
CA GLU A 92 12.12 1.86 3.31
C GLU A 92 13.58 2.33 3.37
N SER A 93 13.82 3.58 2.95
CA SER A 93 15.17 4.16 2.94
C SER A 93 15.73 4.41 4.35
N VAL A 94 14.87 4.72 5.32
CA VAL A 94 15.29 5.03 6.70
C VAL A 94 15.48 3.78 7.54
N PHE A 95 14.63 2.76 7.36
CA PHE A 95 14.70 1.51 8.12
C PHE A 95 15.57 0.43 7.46
N GLY A 96 16.04 0.62 6.22
CA GLY A 96 16.89 -0.34 5.50
C GLY A 96 16.21 -1.68 5.20
N LEU A 97 14.89 -1.74 5.42
CA LEU A 97 14.06 -2.90 5.16
C LEU A 97 13.39 -2.71 3.81
N ASN A 98 13.56 -3.69 2.91
CA ASN A 98 12.89 -3.73 1.61
C ASN A 98 11.44 -4.18 1.79
N ILE A 99 10.58 -3.27 2.26
CA ILE A 99 9.15 -3.50 2.49
C ILE A 99 8.45 -3.83 1.15
N PHE A 100 8.96 -3.28 0.05
CA PHE A 100 8.54 -3.50 -1.33
C PHE A 100 9.45 -4.47 -2.10
N GLY A 101 10.66 -4.78 -1.66
CA GLY A 101 11.50 -5.81 -2.32
C GLY A 101 10.98 -7.24 -2.13
N VAL A 102 10.22 -7.50 -1.06
CA VAL A 102 9.43 -8.74 -0.89
C VAL A 102 8.11 -8.67 -1.67
N ILE A 103 7.70 -7.47 -2.11
CA ILE A 103 6.53 -7.27 -2.97
C ILE A 103 7.02 -7.20 -4.43
N SER A 104 7.26 -8.37 -5.02
CA SER A 104 7.40 -8.50 -6.47
C SER A 104 6.10 -8.03 -7.14
N PHE A 105 6.09 -6.78 -7.59
CA PHE A 105 5.17 -6.37 -8.63
C PHE A 105 5.78 -6.88 -9.95
N PRO A 106 5.12 -7.79 -10.67
CA PRO A 106 5.61 -8.22 -11.97
C PRO A 106 5.79 -6.98 -12.85
N SER A 107 7.04 -6.71 -13.20
CA SER A 107 7.42 -5.75 -14.22
C SER A 107 6.99 -6.33 -15.56
N PHE A 108 5.92 -5.78 -16.12
CA PHE A 108 5.72 -5.83 -17.57
C PHE A 108 6.75 -4.92 -18.23
#